data_AF-A0A0Q6TWL9-F1
#
_entry.id   AF-A0A0Q6TWL9-F1
#
_cell.length_a   1.000
_cell.length_b   1.000
_cell.length_c   1.000
_cell.angle_alpha   90.00
_cell.angle_beta   90.00
_cell.angle_gamma   90.00
#
_symmetry.space_group_name_H-M   'P 1'
#
loop_
_entity.id
_entity.type
_entity.pdbx_description
1 polymer ?
#
loop_
_entity_poly.entity_id
_entity_poly.type
_entity_poly.pdbx_seq_one_letter_code
_entity_poly.pdbx_strand_id
1 'polypeptide(L)'
;MSKIVNRIAVAAALALAATPIIGLSAAHAGQRVEPVARIKVGDLRLSDPTDAREFARRVNIAANRACEAKGLRGLSVKACLMDFGADVQDALNEKQAADLKVAKAAGAGVALAAN
;
A
#
# COMPACT_ATOMS: atom_id res chain seq x y z
N MET A 1 -31.56 -15.51 -18.54
CA MET A 1 -30.92 -14.53 -19.45
C MET A 1 -31.25 -13.13 -18.98
N SER A 2 -30.22 -12.30 -18.86
CA SER A 2 -30.27 -10.82 -18.80
C SER A 2 -30.87 -10.18 -17.54
N LYS A 3 -30.32 -9.11 -16.95
CA LYS A 3 -29.13 -8.30 -17.25
C LYS A 3 -28.76 -7.54 -15.97
N ILE A 4 -27.45 -7.49 -15.73
CA ILE A 4 -26.75 -6.61 -14.81
C ILE A 4 -27.19 -5.17 -15.06
N VAL A 5 -27.59 -4.44 -14.01
CA VAL A 5 -27.71 -2.98 -14.07
C VAL A 5 -26.82 -2.40 -12.97
N ASN A 6 -25.55 -2.27 -13.32
CA ASN A 6 -24.51 -1.57 -12.59
C ASN A 6 -24.90 -0.07 -12.53
N ARG A 7 -25.43 0.38 -11.39
CA ARG A 7 -25.70 1.80 -11.17
C ARG A 7 -24.40 2.47 -10.71
N ILE A 8 -23.77 3.12 -11.67
CA ILE A 8 -22.73 4.13 -11.50
C ILE A 8 -23.28 5.22 -10.58
N ALA A 9 -22.61 5.48 -9.45
CA ALA A 9 -22.76 6.71 -8.70
C ALA A 9 -21.37 7.37 -8.60
N VAL A 10 -21.13 8.27 -9.55
CA VAL A 10 -20.06 9.28 -9.50
C VAL A 10 -20.43 10.27 -8.40
N ALA A 11 -19.65 10.32 -7.32
CA ALA A 11 -19.80 11.33 -6.28
C ALA A 11 -18.69 12.38 -6.39
N ALA A 12 -19.14 13.62 -6.33
CA ALA A 12 -18.49 14.87 -6.72
C ALA A 12 -17.14 15.18 -6.06
N ALA A 13 -16.32 15.89 -6.83
CA ALA A 13 -15.17 16.66 -6.38
C ALA A 13 -15.60 17.74 -5.37
N LEU A 14 -15.13 17.63 -4.13
CA LEU A 14 -15.19 18.70 -3.14
C LEU A 14 -13.96 19.60 -3.32
N ALA A 15 -14.15 20.67 -4.08
CA ALA A 15 -13.30 21.84 -4.03
C ALA A 15 -13.57 22.59 -2.72
N LEU A 16 -12.75 22.36 -1.69
CA LEU A 16 -12.67 23.30 -0.56
C LEU A 16 -11.60 24.34 -0.87
N ALA A 17 -12.12 25.53 -1.18
CA ALA A 17 -11.41 26.75 -1.46
C ALA A 17 -10.44 27.13 -0.33
N ALA A 18 -9.26 27.54 -0.77
CA ALA A 18 -8.25 28.21 0.02
C ALA A 18 -8.75 29.57 0.51
N THR A 19 -8.68 29.79 1.83
CA THR A 19 -8.44 31.12 2.41
C THR A 19 -7.41 30.96 3.53
N PRO A 20 -6.11 31.21 3.28
CA PRO A 20 -5.13 31.24 4.35
C PRO A 20 -5.29 32.55 5.14
N ILE A 21 -5.77 32.47 6.37
CA ILE A 21 -5.64 33.56 7.34
C ILE A 21 -4.17 33.60 7.74
N ILE A 22 -3.45 34.55 7.16
CA ILE A 22 -2.06 34.86 7.47
C ILE A 22 -2.03 35.51 8.84
N GLY A 23 -1.51 34.80 9.83
CA GLY A 23 -1.29 35.37 11.15
C GLY A 23 -1.27 34.31 12.24
N LEU A 24 -0.13 33.63 12.36
CA LEU A 24 0.50 33.15 13.60
C LEU A 24 1.50 32.06 13.21
N SER A 25 2.76 32.43 13.26
CA SER A 25 3.92 31.56 13.08
C SER A 25 3.91 30.42 14.10
N ALA A 26 3.44 29.24 13.72
CA ALA A 26 3.84 27.99 14.32
C ALA A 26 4.81 27.30 13.35
N ALA A 27 6.06 27.23 13.80
CA ALA A 27 7.20 26.66 13.13
C ALA A 27 6.90 25.35 12.39
N HIS A 28 7.25 25.31 11.10
CA HIS A 28 7.91 24.20 10.41
C HIS A 28 7.66 22.76 10.90
N ALA A 29 6.42 22.36 11.17
CA ALA A 29 5.99 21.01 10.89
C ALA A 29 5.40 21.05 9.48
N GLY A 30 6.26 21.30 8.49
CA GLY A 30 5.95 20.89 7.14
C GLY A 30 5.73 19.39 7.24
N GLN A 31 4.46 19.00 7.41
CA GLN A 31 4.00 17.63 7.33
C GLN A 31 4.53 17.17 5.99
N ARG A 32 5.68 16.50 6.03
CA ARG A 32 6.21 15.77 4.89
C ARG A 32 5.09 14.79 4.65
N VAL A 33 4.25 15.07 3.66
CA VAL A 33 3.18 14.18 3.23
C VAL A 33 3.93 12.97 2.72
N GLU A 34 4.25 12.05 3.64
CA GLU A 34 4.89 10.80 3.31
C GLU A 34 3.96 10.15 2.30
N PRO A 35 4.43 9.86 1.08
CA PRO A 35 3.56 9.35 0.04
C PRO A 35 2.90 8.06 0.54
N VAL A 36 1.59 8.12 0.78
CA VAL A 36 0.84 6.98 1.30
C VAL A 36 0.72 5.96 0.17
N ALA A 37 1.52 4.91 0.24
CA ALA A 37 1.43 3.79 -0.67
C ALA A 37 0.11 3.05 -0.45
N ARG A 38 -0.82 3.13 -1.41
CA ARG A 38 -2.08 2.40 -1.37
C ARG A 38 -1.95 1.10 -2.16
N ILE A 39 -2.03 -0.02 -1.46
CA ILE A 39 -2.00 -1.36 -2.07
C ILE A 39 -3.42 -1.91 -2.04
N LYS A 40 -3.99 -2.19 -3.22
CA LYS A 40 -5.33 -2.76 -3.33
C LYS A 40 -5.27 -4.27 -3.04
N VAL A 41 -6.02 -4.67 -2.01
CA VAL A 41 -6.10 -6.08 -1.55
C VAL A 41 -7.48 -6.69 -1.78
N GLY A 42 -8.55 -5.88 -1.73
CA GLY A 42 -9.92 -6.38 -1.77
C GLY A 42 -10.33 -7.07 -3.09
N ASP A 43 -9.53 -6.96 -4.15
CA ASP A 43 -9.72 -7.71 -5.40
C ASP A 43 -8.98 -9.05 -5.45
N LEU A 44 -8.18 -9.38 -4.43
CA LEU A 44 -7.31 -10.56 -4.38
C LEU A 44 -7.80 -11.56 -3.33
N ARG A 45 -7.80 -12.84 -3.69
CA ARG A 45 -7.99 -13.95 -2.74
C ARG A 45 -6.63 -14.38 -2.22
N LEU A 46 -6.19 -13.82 -1.10
CA LEU A 46 -4.85 -14.06 -0.56
C LEU A 46 -4.54 -15.52 -0.20
N SER A 47 -5.56 -16.38 -0.08
CA SER A 47 -5.41 -17.83 0.10
C SER A 47 -5.03 -18.56 -1.19
N ASP A 48 -5.28 -17.94 -2.35
CA ASP A 48 -4.88 -18.48 -3.66
C ASP A 48 -3.43 -18.09 -3.97
N PRO A 49 -2.58 -19.04 -4.40
CA PRO A 49 -1.17 -18.77 -4.61
C PRO A 49 -0.85 -17.88 -5.81
N THR A 50 -1.78 -17.69 -6.74
CA THR A 50 -1.63 -16.76 -7.88
C THR A 50 -1.93 -15.34 -7.41
N ASP A 51 -3.04 -15.14 -6.72
CA ASP A 51 -3.44 -13.85 -6.18
C ASP A 51 -2.47 -13.36 -5.09
N ALA A 52 -1.93 -14.26 -4.27
CA ALA A 52 -0.90 -13.93 -3.30
C ALA A 52 0.41 -13.46 -3.95
N ARG A 53 0.78 -14.03 -5.10
CA ARG A 53 1.94 -13.55 -5.89
C ARG A 53 1.67 -12.18 -6.49
N GLU A 54 0.45 -11.93 -6.93
CA GLU A 54 0.06 -10.60 -7.43
C GLU A 54 0.06 -9.56 -6.30
N PHE A 55 -0.41 -9.91 -5.11
CA PHE A 55 -0.27 -9.06 -3.92
C PHE A 55 1.20 -8.74 -3.64
N ALA A 56 2.07 -9.76 -3.61
CA ALA A 56 3.51 -9.56 -3.39
C ALA A 56 4.14 -8.66 -4.46
N ARG A 57 3.75 -8.81 -5.73
CA ARG A 57 4.19 -7.94 -6.82
C ARG A 57 3.78 -6.48 -6.57
N ARG A 58 2.52 -6.24 -6.18
CA ARG A 58 2.02 -4.89 -5.88
C ARG A 58 2.75 -4.25 -4.70
N VAL A 59 2.98 -5.03 -3.63
CA VAL A 59 3.80 -4.61 -2.48
C VAL A 59 5.19 -4.20 -2.94
N ASN A 60 5.86 -5.02 -3.76
CA ASN A 60 7.22 -4.73 -4.22
C ASN A 60 7.29 -3.45 -5.08
N ILE A 61 6.33 -3.26 -5.99
CA ILE A 61 6.24 -2.02 -6.79
C ILE A 61 6.02 -0.80 -5.89
N ALA A 62 5.14 -0.91 -4.89
CA ALA A 62 4.86 0.16 -3.95
C ALA A 62 6.08 0.48 -3.07
N ALA A 63 6.78 -0.54 -2.57
CA ALA A 63 7.98 -0.40 -1.75
C ALA A 63 9.10 0.31 -2.51
N ASN A 64 9.39 -0.12 -3.75
CA ASN A 64 10.41 0.53 -4.57
C ASN A 64 10.07 2.01 -4.82
N ARG A 65 8.83 2.32 -5.20
CA ARG A 65 8.40 3.71 -5.42
C ARG A 65 8.52 4.55 -4.15
N ALA A 66 8.12 4.01 -2.99
CA ALA A 66 8.21 4.72 -1.72
C ALA A 66 9.68 4.97 -1.32
N CYS A 67 10.56 3.99 -1.50
CA CYS A 67 11.97 4.11 -1.15
C CYS A 67 12.76 4.98 -2.14
N GLU A 68 12.45 4.93 -3.43
CA GLU A 68 13.00 5.83 -4.46
C GLU A 68 12.58 7.28 -4.22
N ALA A 69 11.31 7.52 -3.84
CA ALA A 69 10.82 8.87 -3.53
C ALA A 69 11.54 9.50 -2.33
N LYS A 70 12.09 8.69 -1.42
CA LYS A 70 12.93 9.15 -0.29
C LYS A 70 14.37 9.48 -0.71
N GLY A 71 14.76 9.23 -1.96
CA GLY A 71 16.12 9.52 -2.47
C GLY A 71 17.22 8.67 -1.84
N LEU A 72 16.86 7.53 -1.25
CA LEU A 72 17.79 6.66 -0.53
C LEU A 72 18.71 5.92 -1.50
N ARG A 73 19.92 5.55 -1.04
CA ARG A 73 20.88 4.75 -1.82
C ARG A 73 21.53 3.66 -0.97
N GLY A 74 22.02 2.62 -1.62
CA GLY A 74 22.78 1.53 -0.98
C GLY A 74 22.03 0.88 0.17
N LEU A 75 22.67 0.76 1.33
CA LEU A 75 22.11 0.11 2.53
C LEU A 75 20.83 0.79 3.04
N SER A 76 20.67 2.10 2.84
CA SER A 76 19.46 2.81 3.27
C SER A 76 18.23 2.43 2.44
N VAL A 77 18.39 2.08 1.15
CA VAL A 77 17.28 1.54 0.34
C VAL A 77 16.86 0.18 0.87
N LYS A 78 17.84 -0.67 1.20
CA LYS A 78 17.55 -2.00 1.74
C LYS A 78 16.78 -1.92 3.06
N ALA A 79 17.19 -1.02 3.97
CA ALA A 79 16.46 -0.77 5.22
C ALA A 79 15.02 -0.30 4.94
N CYS A 80 14.84 0.67 4.03
CA CYS A 80 13.52 1.14 3.66
C CYS A 80 12.61 0.03 3.09
N LEU A 81 13.14 -0.86 2.26
CA LEU A 81 12.37 -1.99 1.73
C LEU A 81 11.96 -2.99 2.84
N MET A 82 12.81 -3.18 3.85
CA MET A 82 12.52 -4.03 5.01
C MET A 82 11.45 -3.40 5.90
N ASP A 83 11.61 -2.12 6.23
CA ASP A 83 10.63 -1.37 7.04
C ASP A 83 9.26 -1.36 6.34
N PHE A 84 9.22 -1.11 5.03
CA PHE A 84 7.99 -1.18 4.25
C PHE A 84 7.36 -2.57 4.29
N GLY A 85 8.17 -3.63 4.29
CA GLY A 85 7.70 -5.00 4.44
C GLY A 85 7.05 -5.27 5.80
N ALA A 86 7.63 -4.71 6.87
CA ALA A 86 7.07 -4.78 8.21
C ALA A 86 5.76 -3.98 8.31
N ASP A 87 5.74 -2.76 7.79
CA ASP A 87 4.54 -1.91 7.75
C ASP A 87 3.38 -2.61 7.01
N VAL A 88 3.67 -3.29 5.91
CA VAL A 88 2.67 -4.07 5.18
C VAL A 88 2.15 -5.22 6.02
N GLN A 89 3.00 -5.93 6.77
CA GLN A 89 2.56 -7.02 7.65
C GLN A 89 1.66 -6.51 8.77
N ASP A 90 2.01 -5.37 9.38
CA ASP A 90 1.22 -4.73 10.44
C ASP A 90 -0.11 -4.16 9.92
N ALA A 91 -0.17 -3.78 8.64
CA ALA A 91 -1.39 -3.29 8.00
C ALA A 91 -2.37 -4.40 7.59
N LEU A 92 -1.94 -5.66 7.56
CA LEU A 92 -2.82 -6.79 7.25
C LEU A 92 -3.66 -7.17 8.46
N ASN A 93 -4.93 -7.49 8.24
CA ASN A 93 -5.73 -8.11 9.29
C ASN A 93 -5.32 -9.58 9.50
N GLU A 94 -5.71 -10.15 10.64
CA GLU A 94 -5.35 -11.52 11.02
C GLU A 94 -5.73 -12.56 9.96
N LYS A 95 -6.92 -12.41 9.35
CA LYS A 95 -7.38 -13.30 8.29
C LYS A 95 -6.50 -13.20 7.04
N GLN A 96 -6.16 -12.01 6.61
CA GLN A 96 -5.31 -11.78 5.44
C GLN A 96 -3.89 -12.33 5.65
N ALA A 97 -3.34 -12.17 6.86
CA ALA A 97 -2.06 -12.73 7.23
C ALA A 97 -2.10 -14.27 7.25
N ALA A 98 -3.17 -14.87 7.77
CA ALA A 98 -3.37 -16.32 7.75
C ALA A 98 -3.52 -16.86 6.31
N ASP A 99 -4.34 -16.19 5.49
CA ASP A 99 -4.56 -16.56 4.08
C ASP A 99 -3.24 -16.52 3.29
N LEU A 100 -2.39 -15.50 3.49
CA LEU A 100 -1.05 -15.43 2.88
C LEU A 100 -0.12 -16.55 3.34
N LYS A 101 -0.19 -16.97 4.62
CA LYS A 101 0.56 -18.13 5.12
C LYS A 101 0.15 -19.42 4.40
N VAL A 102 -1.15 -19.61 4.18
CA VAL A 102 -1.68 -20.75 3.40
C VAL A 102 -1.16 -20.71 1.97
N ALA A 103 -1.25 -19.56 1.29
CA ALA A 103 -0.74 -19.42 -0.06
C ALA A 103 0.78 -19.66 -0.15
N LYS A 104 1.56 -19.18 0.84
CA LYS A 104 3.00 -19.44 0.92
C LYS A 104 3.29 -20.94 1.04
N ALA A 105 2.56 -21.65 1.90
CA ALA A 105 2.67 -23.10 2.03
C ALA A 105 2.27 -23.83 0.73
N ALA A 106 1.35 -23.27 -0.05
CA ALA A 106 0.93 -23.78 -1.35
C ALA A 106 1.87 -23.40 -2.52
N GLY A 107 3.06 -22.85 -2.23
CA GLY A 107 4.08 -22.53 -3.25
C GLY A 107 3.93 -21.16 -3.88
N ALA A 108 3.13 -20.25 -3.31
CA ALA A 108 3.25 -18.84 -3.61
C ALA A 108 4.60 -18.37 -3.09
N GLY A 109 5.55 -18.06 -3.97
CA GLY A 109 6.86 -17.48 -3.63
C GLY A 109 6.73 -16.05 -3.10
N VAL A 110 5.94 -15.87 -2.03
CA VAL A 110 5.64 -14.60 -1.38
C VAL A 110 6.79 -14.27 -0.45
N ALA A 111 7.81 -13.62 -1.00
CA ALA A 111 8.84 -12.94 -0.22
C ALA A 111 8.36 -11.51 0.06
N LEU A 112 7.57 -11.34 1.11
CA LEU A 112 7.27 -10.02 1.66
C LEU A 112 8.52 -9.50 2.37
N ALA A 113 9.48 -9.01 1.58
CA ALA A 113 10.71 -8.32 2.03
C ALA A 113 11.31 -8.83 3.36
N ALA A 114 11.34 -10.14 3.57
CA ALA A 114 12.12 -10.79 4.62
C ALA A 114 13.32 -11.42 3.92
N ASN A 115 14.52 -11.04 4.34
CA ASN A 115 15.74 -11.73 3.91
C ASN A 115 15.69 -13.19 4.37
#